data_AF-A0A7Y2TDR4-F1
#
_entry.id   AF-A0A7Y2TDR4-F1
#
_cell.length_a   1.000
_cell.length_b   1.000
_cell.length_c   1.000
_cell.angle_alpha   90.00
_cell.angle_beta   90.00
_cell.angle_gamma   90.00
#
_symmetry.space_group_name_H-M   'P 1'
#
loop_
_entity.id
_entity.type
_entity.pdbx_description
1 polymer ?
#
loop_
_entity_poly.entity_id
_entity_poly.type
_entity_poly.pdbx_seq_one_letter_code
_entity_poly.pdbx_strand_id
1 'polypeptide(L)'
;MKLMILLFTLILYTFTFAQGQYIELASSDFKTKKVAVITEAMQFTPEEAEIFWPIYRDYDYEYTKIGDQEISLIKEYAENFETLTDEKTTELMTKSFEIDSQLLDLQESYFKKISKALNPQLAARFMQIESQIQNFVQLSIASQIPLVGDALEDLKSDEKGLELR
;
A
#
# COMPACT_ATOMS: atom_id res chain seq x y z
N MET A 1 13.82 13.95 -39.41
CA MET A 1 14.29 13.86 -38.01
C MET A 1 13.38 14.60 -37.02
N LYS A 2 13.08 15.90 -37.20
CA LYS A 2 12.17 16.64 -36.28
C LYS A 2 10.79 16.00 -36.09
N LEU A 3 10.20 15.46 -37.16
CA LEU A 3 8.90 14.76 -37.12
C LEU A 3 8.94 13.44 -36.34
N MET A 4 10.05 12.70 -36.41
CA MET A 4 10.24 11.45 -35.66
C MET A 4 10.39 11.71 -34.16
N ILE A 5 11.11 12.77 -33.80
CA ILE A 5 11.28 13.18 -32.39
C ILE A 5 9.92 13.59 -31.79
N LEU A 6 9.09 14.30 -32.55
CA LEU A 6 7.76 14.75 -32.13
C LEU A 6 6.78 13.58 -31.93
N LEU A 7 6.84 12.56 -32.80
CA LEU A 7 6.07 11.31 -32.65
C LEU A 7 6.56 10.50 -31.45
N PHE A 8 7.86 10.44 -31.21
CA PHE A 8 8.42 9.69 -30.08
C PHE A 8 8.04 10.33 -28.74
N THR A 9 8.04 11.65 -28.63
CA THR A 9 7.57 12.37 -27.44
C THR A 9 6.06 12.23 -27.23
N LEU A 10 5.28 12.14 -28.31
CA LEU A 10 3.83 11.92 -28.22
C LEU A 10 3.50 10.51 -27.72
N ILE A 11 4.25 9.51 -28.17
CA ILE A 11 4.10 8.10 -27.71
C ILE A 11 4.49 7.98 -26.23
N LEU A 12 5.57 8.62 -25.80
CA LEU A 12 5.98 8.68 -24.39
C LEU A 12 4.90 9.32 -23.49
N TYR A 13 4.23 10.38 -23.98
CA TYR A 13 3.13 11.03 -23.27
C TYR A 13 1.89 10.13 -23.14
N THR A 14 1.56 9.37 -24.19
CA THR A 14 0.44 8.42 -24.13
C THR A 14 0.72 7.25 -23.18
N PHE A 15 1.99 6.85 -23.06
CA PHE A 15 2.39 5.74 -22.20
C PHE A 15 2.26 6.09 -20.71
N THR A 16 2.73 7.27 -20.30
CA THR A 16 2.56 7.75 -18.91
C THR A 16 1.10 8.02 -18.57
N PHE A 17 0.31 8.57 -19.49
CA PHE A 17 -1.13 8.79 -19.28
C PHE A 17 -1.91 7.47 -19.15
N ALA A 18 -1.64 6.48 -19.99
CA ALA A 18 -2.29 5.17 -19.93
C ALA A 18 -1.95 4.41 -18.63
N GLN A 19 -0.70 4.51 -18.17
CA GLN A 19 -0.27 3.91 -16.90
C GLN A 19 -1.02 4.54 -15.70
N GLY A 20 -1.19 5.87 -15.70
CA GLY A 20 -1.97 6.58 -14.68
C GLY A 20 -3.44 6.15 -14.62
N GLN A 21 -4.12 6.06 -15.78
CA GLN A 21 -5.51 5.62 -15.84
C GLN A 21 -5.71 4.16 -15.42
N TYR A 22 -4.76 3.28 -15.73
CA TYR A 22 -4.85 1.86 -15.34
C TYR A 22 -4.72 1.66 -13.83
N ILE A 23 -3.80 2.40 -13.18
CA ILE A 23 -3.64 2.39 -11.72
C ILE A 23 -4.91 2.91 -11.05
N GLU A 24 -5.48 4.01 -11.54
CA GLU A 24 -6.73 4.58 -11.00
C GLU A 24 -7.90 3.59 -11.13
N LEU A 25 -8.03 2.92 -12.28
CA LEU A 25 -9.05 1.89 -12.50
C LEU A 25 -8.87 0.69 -11.57
N ALA A 26 -7.63 0.21 -11.39
CA ALA A 26 -7.32 -0.89 -10.48
C ALA A 26 -7.62 -0.52 -9.01
N SER A 27 -7.30 0.71 -8.59
CA SER A 27 -7.64 1.23 -7.28
C SER A 27 -9.15 1.34 -7.09
N SER A 28 -9.89 1.79 -8.11
CA SER A 28 -11.36 1.88 -8.07
C SER A 28 -12.03 0.50 -8.00
N ASP A 29 -11.53 -0.48 -8.76
CA ASP A 29 -12.03 -1.86 -8.73
C ASP A 29 -11.78 -2.50 -7.35
N PHE A 30 -10.59 -2.30 -6.78
CA PHE A 30 -10.27 -2.76 -5.43
C PHE A 30 -11.20 -2.15 -4.38
N LYS A 31 -11.42 -0.83 -4.39
CA LYS A 31 -12.33 -0.15 -3.45
C LYS A 31 -13.76 -0.70 -3.55
N THR A 32 -14.24 -0.94 -4.77
CA THR A 32 -15.56 -1.52 -5.00
C THR A 32 -15.67 -2.92 -4.43
N LYS A 33 -14.68 -3.78 -4.69
CA LYS A 33 -14.61 -5.14 -4.13
C LYS A 33 -14.53 -5.14 -2.61
N LYS A 34 -13.72 -4.24 -2.03
CA LYS A 34 -13.60 -4.06 -0.57
C LYS A 34 -14.95 -3.71 0.06
N VAL A 35 -15.68 -2.75 -0.51
CA VAL A 35 -17.02 -2.37 -0.05
C VAL A 35 -17.98 -3.57 -0.12
N ALA A 36 -17.96 -4.34 -1.20
CA ALA A 36 -18.80 -5.53 -1.35
C ALA A 36 -18.47 -6.60 -0.27
N VAL A 37 -17.19 -6.89 -0.05
CA VAL A 37 -16.73 -7.83 0.99
C VAL A 37 -17.18 -7.37 2.38
N ILE A 38 -16.99 -6.10 2.72
CA ILE A 38 -17.43 -5.56 4.01
C ILE A 38 -18.95 -5.67 4.15
N THR A 39 -19.70 -5.34 3.10
CA THR A 39 -21.17 -5.42 3.12
C THR A 39 -21.65 -6.84 3.40
N GLU A 40 -21.11 -7.82 2.67
CA GLU A 40 -21.47 -9.23 2.81
C GLU A 40 -21.04 -9.78 4.17
N ALA A 41 -19.82 -9.47 4.60
CA ALA A 41 -19.23 -10.02 5.80
C ALA A 41 -19.80 -9.40 7.09
N MET A 42 -20.30 -8.15 7.06
CA MET A 42 -20.81 -7.48 8.26
C MET A 42 -22.25 -7.86 8.61
N GLN A 43 -23.07 -8.21 7.62
CA GLN A 43 -24.47 -8.64 7.82
C GLN A 43 -25.33 -7.61 8.58
N PHE A 44 -25.19 -6.34 8.24
CA PHE A 44 -25.90 -5.23 8.88
C PHE A 44 -27.43 -5.28 8.71
N THR A 45 -28.17 -4.74 9.69
CA THR A 45 -29.51 -4.21 9.41
C THR A 45 -29.43 -2.92 8.57
N PRO A 46 -30.52 -2.49 7.91
CA PRO A 46 -30.54 -1.21 7.19
C PRO A 46 -30.10 -0.03 8.06
N GLU A 47 -30.56 0.04 9.31
CA GLU A 47 -30.24 1.12 10.24
C GLU A 47 -28.75 1.11 10.66
N GLU A 48 -28.19 -0.08 10.90
CA GLU A 48 -26.77 -0.22 11.22
C GLU A 48 -25.89 0.21 10.04
N ALA A 49 -26.27 -0.16 8.81
CA ALA A 49 -25.55 0.22 7.60
C ALA A 49 -25.57 1.75 7.40
N GLU A 50 -26.71 2.40 7.60
CA GLU A 50 -26.84 3.86 7.49
C GLU A 50 -25.89 4.61 8.44
N ILE A 51 -25.68 4.08 9.65
CA ILE A 51 -24.75 4.62 10.63
C ILE A 51 -23.29 4.28 10.29
N PHE A 52 -23.03 3.05 9.84
CA PHE A 52 -21.68 2.54 9.57
C PHE A 52 -21.00 3.24 8.39
N TRP A 53 -21.68 3.34 7.25
CA TRP A 53 -21.05 3.77 5.99
C TRP A 53 -20.43 5.17 6.02
N PRO A 54 -21.03 6.19 6.67
CA PRO A 54 -20.35 7.47 6.87
C PRO A 54 -19.03 7.34 7.62
N ILE A 55 -19.00 6.57 8.71
CA ILE A 55 -17.80 6.35 9.52
C ILE A 55 -16.74 5.61 8.70
N TYR A 56 -17.15 4.60 7.93
CA TYR A 56 -16.25 3.87 7.05
C TYR A 56 -15.63 4.75 5.95
N ARG A 57 -16.39 5.68 5.36
CA ARG A 57 -15.84 6.58 4.32
C ARG A 57 -14.74 7.48 4.89
N ASP A 58 -14.92 7.99 6.10
CA ASP A 58 -13.89 8.77 6.79
C ASP A 58 -12.65 7.91 7.08
N TYR A 59 -12.86 6.67 7.53
CA TYR A 59 -11.79 5.69 7.73
C TYR A 59 -11.02 5.42 6.44
N ASP A 60 -11.70 5.08 5.33
CA ASP A 60 -11.06 4.75 4.06
C ASP A 60 -10.28 5.95 3.49
N TYR A 61 -10.79 7.16 3.69
CA TYR A 61 -10.09 8.39 3.30
C TYR A 61 -8.79 8.59 4.08
N GLU A 62 -8.84 8.46 5.41
CA GLU A 62 -7.64 8.58 6.26
C GLU A 62 -6.66 7.43 6.03
N TYR A 63 -7.16 6.20 5.87
CA TYR A 63 -6.37 5.03 5.52
C TYR A 63 -5.64 5.21 4.18
N THR A 64 -6.34 5.72 3.15
CA THR A 64 -5.73 6.00 1.83
C THR A 64 -4.55 6.96 1.96
N LYS A 65 -4.65 8.00 2.80
CA LYS A 65 -3.53 8.95 3.00
C LYS A 65 -2.30 8.31 3.65
N ILE A 66 -2.51 7.37 4.56
CA ILE A 66 -1.40 6.61 5.17
C ILE A 66 -0.80 5.68 4.11
N GLY A 67 -1.64 5.01 3.30
CA GLY A 67 -1.17 4.19 2.18
C GLY A 67 -0.36 4.97 1.13
N ASP A 68 -0.70 6.24 0.87
CA ASP A 68 0.11 7.10 -0.02
C ASP A 68 1.53 7.34 0.54
N GLN A 69 1.69 7.39 1.86
CA GLN A 69 3.01 7.46 2.51
C GLN A 69 3.77 6.15 2.34
N GLU A 70 3.12 5.00 2.51
CA GLU A 70 3.73 3.68 2.29
C GLU A 70 4.20 3.51 0.85
N ILE A 71 3.37 3.88 -0.14
CA ILE A 71 3.75 3.87 -1.55
C ILE A 71 4.96 4.78 -1.81
N SER A 72 5.01 5.94 -1.17
CA SER A 72 6.13 6.87 -1.30
C SER A 72 7.40 6.30 -0.69
N LEU A 73 7.30 5.63 0.47
CA LEU A 73 8.41 4.95 1.12
C LEU A 73 8.97 3.81 0.26
N ILE A 74 8.09 2.99 -0.33
CA ILE A 74 8.48 1.89 -1.23
C ILE A 74 9.21 2.43 -2.47
N LYS A 75 8.74 3.54 -3.04
CA LYS A 75 9.43 4.21 -4.15
C LYS A 75 10.80 4.71 -3.73
N GLU A 76 10.90 5.38 -2.58
CA GLU A 76 12.18 5.86 -2.04
C GLU A 76 13.16 4.69 -1.81
N TYR A 77 12.67 3.57 -1.28
CA TYR A 77 13.45 2.35 -1.13
C TYR A 77 13.95 1.82 -2.48
N ALA A 78 13.08 1.66 -3.47
CA ALA A 78 13.44 1.15 -4.79
C ALA A 78 14.46 2.05 -5.51
N GLU A 79 14.33 3.38 -5.39
CA GLU A 79 15.26 4.34 -5.98
C GLU A 79 16.65 4.31 -5.35
N ASN A 80 16.76 3.90 -4.08
CA ASN A 80 18.02 3.87 -3.33
C ASN A 80 18.58 2.46 -3.15
N PHE A 81 17.87 1.40 -3.57
CA PHE A 81 18.14 0.01 -3.19
C PHE A 81 19.59 -0.43 -3.44
N GLU A 82 20.15 -0.09 -4.61
CA GLU A 82 21.52 -0.47 -4.99
C GLU A 82 22.61 0.31 -4.22
N THR A 83 22.25 1.45 -3.63
CA THR A 83 23.18 2.38 -2.98
C THR A 83 22.79 2.68 -1.53
N LEU A 84 22.05 1.77 -0.89
CA LEU A 84 21.60 1.93 0.49
C LEU A 84 22.80 2.09 1.43
N THR A 85 22.84 3.21 2.14
CA THR A 85 23.76 3.45 3.25
C THR A 85 23.11 3.03 4.56
N ASP A 86 23.90 2.80 5.61
CA ASP A 86 23.37 2.50 6.95
C ASP A 86 22.44 3.62 7.45
N GLU A 87 22.80 4.88 7.17
CA GLU A 87 22.00 6.06 7.52
C GLU A 87 20.65 6.04 6.78
N LYS A 88 20.65 5.86 5.46
CA LYS A 88 19.40 5.83 4.67
C LYS A 88 18.54 4.61 5.03
N THR A 89 19.16 3.47 5.30
CA THR A 89 18.45 2.27 5.78
C THR A 89 17.73 2.54 7.10
N THR A 90 18.43 3.18 8.05
CA THR A 90 17.84 3.56 9.35
C THR A 90 16.69 4.55 9.17
N GLU A 91 16.84 5.53 8.27
CA GLU A 91 15.81 6.52 7.96
C GLU A 91 14.54 5.84 7.39
N LEU A 92 14.70 4.99 6.37
CA LEU A 92 13.59 4.31 5.71
C LEU A 92 12.85 3.37 6.68
N MET A 93 13.58 2.63 7.51
CA MET A 93 12.97 1.77 8.52
C MET A 93 12.23 2.57 9.59
N THR A 94 12.78 3.70 10.02
CA THR A 94 12.10 4.58 10.99
C THR A 94 10.80 5.12 10.42
N LYS A 95 10.81 5.59 9.16
CA LYS A 95 9.60 6.01 8.44
C LYS A 95 8.56 4.88 8.34
N SER A 96 9.01 3.64 8.08
CA SER A 96 8.11 2.47 8.07
C SER A 96 7.40 2.29 9.41
N PHE A 97 8.14 2.34 10.52
CA PHE A 97 7.55 2.19 11.86
C PHE A 97 6.60 3.34 12.21
N GLU A 98 6.89 4.56 11.76
CA GLU A 98 5.97 5.70 11.93
C GLU A 98 4.66 5.48 11.17
N ILE A 99 4.71 4.94 9.94
CA ILE A 99 3.52 4.60 9.15
C ILE A 99 2.71 3.50 9.86
N ASP A 100 3.37 2.44 10.35
CA ASP A 100 2.71 1.37 11.11
C ASP A 100 2.02 1.91 12.36
N SER A 101 2.66 2.83 13.07
CA SER A 101 2.09 3.49 14.24
C SER A 101 0.85 4.32 13.88
N GLN A 102 0.91 5.10 12.79
CA GLN A 102 -0.24 5.89 12.31
C GLN A 102 -1.42 4.98 11.96
N LEU A 103 -1.15 3.82 11.34
CA LEU A 103 -2.19 2.85 10.99
C LEU A 103 -2.84 2.25 12.23
N LEU A 104 -2.05 1.87 13.24
CA LEU A 104 -2.58 1.35 14.51
C LEU A 104 -3.44 2.39 15.22
N ASP A 105 -2.97 3.64 15.31
CA ASP A 105 -3.72 4.74 15.91
C ASP A 105 -5.06 4.99 15.20
N LEU A 106 -5.06 4.91 13.85
CA LEU A 106 -6.25 4.99 13.03
C LEU A 106 -7.23 3.86 13.37
N GLN A 107 -6.77 2.61 13.37
CA GLN A 107 -7.59 1.43 13.68
C GLN A 107 -8.21 1.54 15.08
N GLU A 108 -7.42 1.93 16.09
CA GLU A 108 -7.92 2.15 17.45
C GLU A 108 -9.00 3.24 17.53
N SER A 109 -8.77 4.37 16.85
CA SER A 109 -9.70 5.49 16.81
C SER A 109 -11.04 5.06 16.21
N TYR A 110 -11.03 4.35 15.09
CA TYR A 110 -12.26 3.91 14.44
C TYR A 110 -12.94 2.75 15.15
N PHE A 111 -12.18 1.88 15.83
CA PHE A 111 -12.79 0.89 16.72
C PHE A 111 -13.62 1.59 17.82
N LYS A 112 -13.06 2.63 18.46
CA LYS A 112 -13.77 3.42 19.48
C LYS A 112 -14.98 4.15 18.89
N LYS A 113 -14.85 4.78 17.71
CA LYS A 113 -15.95 5.49 17.01
C LYS A 113 -17.10 4.53 16.68
N ILE A 114 -16.81 3.40 16.04
CA ILE A 114 -17.82 2.41 15.63
C ILE A 114 -18.46 1.75 16.85
N SER A 115 -17.67 1.42 17.88
CA SER A 115 -18.18 0.83 19.13
C SER A 115 -19.22 1.72 19.80
N LYS A 116 -19.01 3.04 19.74
CA LYS A 116 -19.93 4.04 20.30
C LYS A 116 -21.18 4.26 19.44
N ALA A 117 -21.02 4.25 18.11
CA ALA A 117 -22.12 4.52 17.18
C ALA A 117 -23.05 3.32 16.97
N LEU A 118 -22.50 2.10 17.06
CA LEU A 118 -23.21 0.85 16.89
C LEU A 118 -23.06 0.01 18.16
N ASN A 119 -22.12 -0.93 18.18
CA ASN A 119 -21.75 -1.71 19.35
C ASN A 119 -20.31 -2.26 19.18
N PRO A 120 -19.66 -2.69 20.28
CA PRO A 120 -18.30 -3.22 20.22
C PRO A 120 -18.13 -4.49 19.38
N GLN A 121 -19.17 -5.32 19.26
CA GLN A 121 -19.08 -6.58 18.49
C GLN A 121 -18.98 -6.29 16.98
N LEU A 122 -19.80 -5.36 16.48
CA LEU A 122 -19.71 -4.89 15.09
C LEU A 122 -18.38 -4.16 14.83
N ALA A 123 -17.92 -3.33 15.76
CA ALA A 123 -16.63 -2.67 15.64
C ALA A 123 -15.47 -3.69 15.54
N ALA A 124 -15.46 -4.71 16.40
CA ALA A 124 -14.45 -5.77 16.36
C ALA A 124 -14.52 -6.59 15.06
N ARG A 125 -15.73 -6.95 14.62
CA ARG A 125 -15.94 -7.69 13.37
C ARG A 125 -15.40 -6.92 12.17
N PHE A 126 -15.68 -5.62 12.09
CA PHE A 126 -15.13 -4.77 11.04
C PHE A 126 -13.60 -4.75 11.08
N MET A 127 -12.99 -4.55 12.26
CA MET A 127 -11.52 -4.55 12.40
C MET A 127 -10.89 -5.87 11.98
N GLN A 128 -11.53 -7.01 12.26
CA GLN A 128 -11.06 -8.33 11.81
C GLN A 128 -11.13 -8.49 10.29
N ILE A 129 -12.20 -8.02 9.65
CA ILE A 129 -12.35 -8.06 8.18
C ILE A 129 -11.32 -7.15 7.53
N GLU A 130 -11.21 -5.91 8.02
CA GLU A 130 -10.29 -4.91 7.50
C GLU A 130 -8.84 -5.38 7.63
N SER A 131 -8.44 -5.93 8.78
CA SER A 131 -7.11 -6.49 8.98
C SER A 131 -6.79 -7.64 8.00
N GLN A 132 -7.75 -8.53 7.71
CA GLN A 132 -7.55 -9.59 6.72
C GLN A 132 -7.28 -9.03 5.31
N ILE A 133 -8.05 -8.02 4.90
CA ILE A 133 -7.86 -7.36 3.61
C ILE A 133 -6.48 -6.68 3.56
N GLN A 134 -6.11 -5.97 4.62
CA GLN A 134 -4.82 -5.27 4.72
C GLN A 134 -3.65 -6.25 4.69
N ASN A 135 -3.71 -7.35 5.44
CA ASN A 135 -2.65 -8.37 5.44
C ASN A 135 -2.45 -8.99 4.05
N PHE A 136 -3.53 -9.20 3.29
CA PHE A 136 -3.44 -9.68 1.91
C PHE A 136 -2.73 -8.67 0.99
N VAL A 137 -3.07 -7.39 1.11
CA VAL A 137 -2.39 -6.30 0.37
C VAL A 137 -0.92 -6.22 0.77
N GLN A 138 -0.61 -6.25 2.08
CA GLN A 138 0.76 -6.19 2.58
C GLN A 138 1.60 -7.34 2.06
N LEU A 139 1.07 -8.56 2.07
CA LEU A 139 1.77 -9.73 1.55
C LEU A 139 2.04 -9.58 0.04
N SER A 140 1.06 -9.06 -0.71
CA SER A 140 1.20 -8.81 -2.14
C SER A 140 2.29 -7.77 -2.44
N ILE A 141 2.39 -6.73 -1.61
CA ILE A 141 3.44 -5.71 -1.70
C ILE A 141 4.80 -6.29 -1.29
N ALA A 142 4.89 -6.91 -0.11
CA ALA A 142 6.12 -7.47 0.43
C ALA A 142 6.74 -8.52 -0.50
N SER A 143 5.93 -9.31 -1.21
CA SER A 143 6.43 -10.30 -2.19
C SER A 143 7.15 -9.69 -3.41
N GLN A 144 7.01 -8.38 -3.62
CA GLN A 144 7.61 -7.64 -4.74
C GLN A 144 8.81 -6.79 -4.31
N ILE A 145 9.04 -6.62 -3.01
CA ILE A 145 10.11 -5.79 -2.47
C ILE A 145 11.31 -6.69 -2.11
N PRO A 146 12.49 -6.48 -2.73
CA PRO A 146 13.68 -7.25 -2.37
C PRO A 146 14.15 -6.89 -0.96
N LEU A 147 14.72 -7.84 -0.22
CA LEU A 147 15.22 -7.56 1.12
C LEU A 147 16.52 -6.76 1.05
N VAL A 148 16.78 -5.98 2.10
CA VAL A 148 18.06 -5.26 2.23
C VAL A 148 19.19 -6.28 2.19
N GLY A 149 20.07 -6.15 1.21
CA GLY A 149 21.20 -7.07 0.99
C GLY A 149 21.02 -8.08 -0.15
N ASP A 150 19.81 -8.27 -0.69
CA ASP A 150 19.48 -9.28 -1.72
C ASP A 150 20.10 -9.02 -3.12
N ALA A 151 21.03 -8.08 -3.27
CA ALA A 151 21.76 -7.83 -4.53
C ALA A 151 23.29 -7.70 -4.36
N LEU A 152 23.85 -8.22 -3.25
CA LEU A 152 25.29 -8.16 -2.97
C LEU A 152 25.98 -9.53 -2.91
N GLU A 153 25.24 -10.64 -2.98
CA GLU A 153 25.84 -12.00 -2.99
C GLU A 153 26.22 -12.46 -4.40
N ASP A 154 25.40 -12.18 -5.42
CA ASP A 154 25.66 -12.64 -6.78
C ASP A 154 26.92 -11.99 -7.37
N LEU A 155 27.18 -10.70 -7.11
CA LEU A 155 28.38 -9.99 -7.58
C LEU A 155 29.67 -10.37 -6.83
N LYS A 156 29.58 -10.84 -5.58
CA LYS A 156 30.76 -11.29 -4.79
C LYS A 156 31.11 -12.75 -5.05
N SER A 157 30.16 -13.55 -5.55
CA SER A 157 30.39 -14.95 -5.91
C SER A 157 31.19 -15.11 -7.20
N ASP A 158 31.07 -14.16 -8.14
CA ASP A 158 31.75 -14.19 -9.43
C ASP A 158 33.24 -13.78 -9.37
N GLU A 159 33.65 -12.90 -8.45
CA GLU A 159 35.08 -12.55 -8.29
C GLU A 159 35.91 -13.71 -7.73
N LYS A 160 35.36 -14.54 -6.84
CA LYS A 160 36.05 -15.73 -6.31
C LYS A 160 36.17 -16.86 -7.33
N GLY A 161 35.38 -16.86 -8.39
CA GLY A 161 35.43 -17.86 -9.46
C GLY A 161 36.53 -17.62 -10.49
N LEU A 162 37.11 -16.41 -10.54
CA LEU A 162 38.14 -16.02 -11.50
C LEU A 162 39.58 -16.09 -10.96
N GLU A 163 39.78 -16.21 -9.64
CA GLU A 163 41.12 -16.38 -9.05
C GLU A 163 41.58 -17.85 -8.92
N LEU A 164 40.75 -18.82 -9.32
CA LEU A 164 41.05 -20.25 -9.23
C LEU A 164 41.11 -20.97 -10.59
N ARG A 165 41.42 -20.26 -11.67
CA ARG A 165 41.71 -20.84 -12.99
C ARG A 165 43.05 -20.41 -13.55
#